data_AF-A0A839PGG2-F1
#
_entry.id   AF-A0A839PGG2-F1
#
_cell.length_a   1.000
_cell.length_b   1.000
_cell.length_c   1.000
_cell.angle_alpha   90.00
_cell.angle_beta   90.00
_cell.angle_gamma   90.00
#
_symmetry.space_group_name_H-M   'P 1'
#
loop_
_entity.id
_entity.type
_entity.pdbx_description
1 polymer ?
#
loop_
_entity_poly.entity_id
_entity_poly.type
_entity_poly.pdbx_seq_one_letter_code
_entity_poly.pdbx_strand_id
1 'polypeptide(L)'
;MSGPSTEQTALGMMEIVICLAQIMHETDTSVARRMNYAAGKIYNRLKSEGNDGAAELVYAFGRTLLDRELFPTDDDLPEDAEVHVT
;
A
#
# COMPACT_ATOMS: atom_id res chain seq x y z
N MET A 1 -30.40 2.13 -10.17
CA MET A 1 -29.28 1.31 -9.67
C MET A 1 -28.87 1.88 -8.33
N SER A 2 -28.86 1.07 -7.27
CA SER A 2 -28.24 1.47 -6.00
C SER A 2 -26.73 1.47 -6.18
N GLY A 3 -26.04 2.50 -5.69
CA GLY A 3 -24.57 2.58 -5.73
C GLY A 3 -23.89 1.44 -4.94
N PRO A 4 -22.56 1.32 -5.04
CA PRO A 4 -21.81 0.29 -4.31
C PRO A 4 -21.99 0.43 -2.80
N SER A 5 -21.93 -0.70 -2.08
CA SER A 5 -21.95 -0.68 -0.60
C SER A 5 -20.68 -0.01 -0.06
N THR A 6 -20.72 0.47 1.18
CA THR A 6 -19.53 1.06 1.84
C THR A 6 -18.35 0.08 1.89
N GLU A 7 -18.62 -1.21 2.07
CA GLU A 7 -17.60 -2.27 2.03
C GLU A 7 -17.00 -2.41 0.62
N GLN A 8 -17.84 -2.44 -0.42
CA GLN A 8 -17.36 -2.49 -1.80
C GLN A 8 -16.55 -1.23 -2.17
N THR A 9 -16.94 -0.05 -1.67
CA THR A 9 -16.16 1.18 -1.83
C THR A 9 -14.81 1.08 -1.12
N ALA A 10 -14.76 0.58 0.12
CA ALA A 10 -13.50 0.43 0.86
C ALA A 10 -12.54 -0.54 0.18
N LEU A 11 -13.04 -1.70 -0.28
CA LEU A 11 -12.26 -2.67 -1.04
C LEU A 11 -11.73 -2.07 -2.34
N GLY A 12 -12.60 -1.43 -3.13
CA GLY A 12 -12.18 -0.78 -4.39
C GLY A 12 -11.13 0.31 -4.16
N MET A 13 -11.28 1.12 -3.10
CA MET A 13 -10.27 2.12 -2.74
C MET A 13 -8.95 1.48 -2.32
N MET A 14 -8.97 0.35 -1.61
CA MET A 14 -7.76 -0.36 -1.21
C MET A 14 -7.00 -0.88 -2.43
N GLU A 15 -7.69 -1.51 -3.37
CA GLU A 15 -7.10 -2.01 -4.63
C GLU A 15 -6.50 -0.86 -5.47
N ILE A 16 -7.20 0.28 -5.56
CA ILE A 16 -6.67 1.47 -6.27
C ILE A 16 -5.37 1.96 -5.62
N VAL A 17 -5.31 2.04 -4.29
CA VAL A 17 -4.11 2.54 -3.60
C VAL A 17 -2.96 1.53 -3.69
N ILE A 18 -3.24 0.22 -3.66
CA ILE A 18 -2.21 -0.82 -3.87
C ILE A 18 -1.63 -0.70 -5.28
N CYS A 19 -2.48 -0.57 -6.30
CA CYS A 19 -2.05 -0.37 -7.69
C CYS A 19 -1.14 0.87 -7.84
N LEU A 20 -1.53 2.00 -7.25
CA LEU A 20 -0.69 3.21 -7.26
C LEU A 20 0.64 3.01 -6.54
N ALA A 21 0.64 2.31 -5.40
CA ALA A 21 1.86 2.02 -4.66
C ALA A 21 2.81 1.13 -5.48
N GLN A 22 2.30 0.15 -6.23
CA GLN A 22 3.11 -0.73 -7.09
C GLN A 22 3.77 0.06 -8.23
N ILE A 23 3.01 0.92 -8.92
CA ILE A 23 3.55 1.78 -9.99
C ILE A 23 4.67 2.69 -9.45
N MET A 24 4.48 3.28 -8.26
CA MET A 24 5.51 4.12 -7.65
C MET A 24 6.75 3.30 -7.23
N HIS A 25 6.53 2.08 -6.76
CA HIS A 25 7.58 1.16 -6.31
C HIS A 25 8.48 0.70 -7.46
N GLU A 26 7.93 0.52 -8.67
CA GLU A 26 8.72 0.22 -9.89
C GLU A 26 9.80 1.28 -10.17
N THR A 27 9.56 2.53 -9.79
CA THR A 27 10.52 3.63 -9.97
C THR A 27 11.46 3.80 -8.78
N ASP A 28 11.00 3.44 -7.57
CA ASP A 28 11.75 3.62 -6.32
C ASP A 28 11.29 2.57 -5.28
N THR A 29 12.11 1.53 -5.09
CA THR A 29 11.81 0.41 -4.21
C THR A 29 11.71 0.80 -2.72
N SER A 30 12.13 2.02 -2.36
CA SER A 30 11.97 2.56 -1.00
C SER A 30 10.56 3.09 -0.72
N VAL A 31 9.72 3.26 -1.75
CA VAL A 31 8.35 3.81 -1.65
C VAL A 31 7.51 2.99 -0.68
N ALA A 32 7.47 1.66 -0.82
CA ALA A 32 6.66 0.81 0.05
C ALA A 32 7.00 0.99 1.53
N ARG A 33 8.29 1.11 1.87
CA ARG A 33 8.76 1.37 3.24
C ARG A 33 8.33 2.74 3.75
N ARG A 34 8.47 3.79 2.94
CA ARG A 34 8.06 5.17 3.31
C ARG A 34 6.55 5.27 3.49
N MET A 35 5.78 4.61 2.61
CA MET A 35 4.33 4.55 2.71
C MET A 35 3.88 3.76 3.95
N ASN A 36 4.55 2.65 4.29
CA ASN A 36 4.27 1.88 5.51
C ASN A 36 4.49 2.72 6.77
N TYR A 37 5.60 3.47 6.83
CA TYR A 37 5.85 4.41 7.93
C TYR A 37 4.78 5.52 8.01
N ALA A 38 4.36 6.07 6.86
CA ALA A 38 3.30 7.06 6.81
C ALA A 38 1.95 6.47 7.27
N ALA A 39 1.63 5.25 6.87
CA ALA A 39 0.43 4.52 7.31
C ALA A 39 0.41 4.35 8.82
N GLY A 40 1.53 4.01 9.46
CA GLY A 40 1.61 3.93 10.93
C GLY A 40 1.31 5.26 11.65
N LYS A 41 1.79 6.39 11.11
CA LYS A 41 1.47 7.73 11.65
C LYS A 41 -0.02 8.05 11.50
N ILE A 42 -0.61 7.75 10.35
CA ILE A 42 -2.02 7.99 10.06
C ILE A 42 -2.91 7.09 10.94
N TYR A 43 -2.54 5.82 11.11
CA TYR A 43 -3.21 4.88 12.00
C TYR A 43 -3.31 5.43 13.43
N ASN A 44 -2.17 5.83 14.01
CA ASN A 44 -2.13 6.36 15.38
C ASN A 44 -3.00 7.63 15.52
N ARG A 45 -2.97 8.51 14.52
CA ARG A 45 -3.82 9.70 14.49
C ARG A 45 -5.30 9.32 14.47
N LEU A 46 -5.73 8.44 13.57
CA LEU A 46 -7.12 7.99 13.45
C LEU A 46 -7.61 7.28 14.72
N LYS A 47 -6.78 6.43 15.33
CA LYS A 47 -7.07 5.80 16.63
C LYS A 47 -7.27 6.85 17.73
N SER A 48 -6.41 7.87 17.80
CA SER A 48 -6.54 8.94 18.80
C SER A 48 -7.80 9.80 18.62
N GLU A 49 -8.33 9.87 17.40
CA GLU A 49 -9.56 10.58 17.05
C GLU A 49 -10.83 9.71 17.23
N GLY A 50 -10.70 8.43 17.62
CA GLY A 50 -11.82 7.48 17.74
C GLY A 50 -12.32 6.91 16.41
N ASN A 51 -11.58 7.12 15.31
CA ASN A 51 -11.94 6.67 13.97
C ASN A 51 -11.46 5.23 13.72
N ASP A 52 -11.92 4.28 14.53
CA ASP A 52 -11.42 2.89 14.54
C ASP A 52 -11.50 2.19 13.18
N GLY A 53 -12.63 2.27 12.48
CA GLY A 53 -12.78 1.61 11.18
C GLY A 53 -11.82 2.14 10.12
N ALA A 54 -11.57 3.45 10.10
CA ALA A 54 -10.60 4.06 9.19
C ALA A 54 -9.16 3.69 9.59
N ALA A 55 -8.87 3.61 10.89
CA ALA A 55 -7.57 3.15 11.38
C ALA A 55 -7.30 1.71 10.91
N GLU A 56 -8.26 0.79 11.06
CA GLU A 56 -8.08 -0.61 10.62
C GLU A 56 -7.84 -0.71 9.11
N LEU A 57 -8.50 0.10 8.27
CA LEU A 57 -8.23 0.15 6.84
C LEU A 57 -6.79 0.62 6.54
N VAL A 58 -6.31 1.66 7.22
CA VAL A 58 -4.94 2.16 7.05
C VAL A 58 -3.91 1.15 7.56
N TYR A 59 -4.23 0.42 8.64
CA TYR A 59 -3.39 -0.65 9.15
C TYR A 59 -3.28 -1.79 8.14
N ALA A 60 -4.41 -2.22 7.55
CA ALA A 60 -4.43 -3.25 6.51
C ALA A 60 -3.59 -2.83 5.30
N PHE A 61 -3.76 -1.61 4.81
CA PHE A 61 -2.91 -1.07 3.74
C PHE A 61 -1.42 -1.09 4.12
N GLY A 62 -1.08 -0.61 5.32
CA GLY A 62 0.29 -0.62 5.82
C GLY A 62 0.89 -2.03 5.84
N ARG A 63 0.11 -3.05 6.24
CA ARG A 63 0.53 -4.45 6.24
C ARG A 63 0.75 -4.99 4.83
N THR A 64 -0.10 -4.66 3.86
CA THR A 64 0.04 -5.06 2.46
C THR A 64 1.36 -4.56 1.85
N LEU A 65 1.83 -3.38 2.23
CA LEU A 65 3.12 -2.83 1.77
C LEU A 65 4.36 -3.63 2.21
N LEU A 66 4.19 -4.61 3.10
CA LEU A 66 5.26 -5.52 3.55
C LEU A 66 5.26 -6.85 2.79
N ASP A 67 4.31 -7.05 1.88
CA ASP A 67 4.23 -8.22 1.02
C ASP A 67 5.29 -8.16 -0.08
N ARG A 68 6.25 -9.11 -0.05
CA ARG A 68 7.36 -9.16 -1.01
C ARG A 68 6.92 -9.63 -2.40
N GLU A 69 5.77 -10.29 -2.53
CA GLU A 69 5.21 -10.64 -3.84
C GLU A 69 4.66 -9.40 -4.54
N LEU A 70 4.10 -8.45 -3.77
CA LEU A 70 3.55 -7.20 -4.29
C LEU A 70 4.60 -6.08 -4.39
N PHE A 71 5.57 -6.06 -3.48
CA PHE A 71 6.61 -5.03 -3.34
C PHE A 71 8.00 -5.66 -3.17
N PRO A 72 8.58 -6.26 -4.23
CA PRO A 72 9.90 -6.88 -4.16
C PRO A 72 10.99 -5.84 -3.94
N THR A 73 12.01 -6.18 -3.16
CA THR A 73 13.22 -5.35 -2.98
C THR A 73 14.33 -5.81 -3.93
N ASP A 74 15.39 -5.01 -4.09
CA ASP A 74 16.50 -5.36 -5.00
C ASP A 74 17.14 -6.73 -4.65
N ASP A 75 17.07 -7.15 -3.39
CA ASP A 75 17.51 -8.48 -2.92
C ASP A 75 16.57 -9.64 -3.38
N ASP A 76 15.36 -9.32 -3.87
CA ASP A 76 14.36 -10.29 -4.35
C ASP A 76 14.35 -10.45 -5.87
N LEU A 77 15.02 -9.55 -6.61
CA LEU A 77 15.04 -9.59 -8.06
C LEU A 77 16.04 -10.66 -8.53
N PRO A 78 15.67 -11.54 -9.47
CA PRO A 78 16.61 -12.44 -10.13
C PRO A 78 17.82 -11.67 -10.68
N GLU A 79 19.03 -12.21 -10.56
CA GLU A 79 20.28 -11.56 -11.03
C GLU A 79 20.27 -11.19 -12.52
N ASP A 80 19.34 -11.77 -13.29
CA ASP A 80 19.11 -11.64 -14.72
C ASP A 80 17.96 -10.68 -15.11
N ALA A 81 17.36 -9.96 -14.15
CA ALA A 81 16.46 -8.85 -14.45
C ALA A 81 17.25 -7.66 -15.03
N GLU A 82 17.50 -7.70 -16.34
CA GLU A 82 18.23 -6.65 -17.07
C GLU A 82 17.66 -5.26 -16.78
N VAL A 83 18.47 -4.42 -16.13
CA VAL A 83 18.22 -2.97 -16.02
C VAL A 83 18.35 -2.37 -17.41
N HIS A 84 17.24 -2.21 -18.13
CA HIS A 84 17.19 -1.36 -19.31
C HIS A 84 17.30 0.11 -18.88
N VAL A 85 18.54 0.61 -18.77
CA VAL A 85 18.82 2.04 -18.81
C VAL A 85 18.82 2.47 -20.28
N THR A 86 17.81 3.23 -20.68
CA THR A 86 17.81 4.04 -21.91
C THR A 86 17.57 5.49 -21.56
#